data_AF-A0A851VMU2-F1
#
_entry.id   AF-A0A851VMU2-F1
#
_cell.length_a   1.000
_cell.length_b   1.000
_cell.length_c   1.000
_cell.angle_alpha   90.00
_cell.angle_beta   90.00
_cell.angle_gamma   90.00
#
_symmetry.space_group_name_H-M   'P 1'
#
loop_
_entity.id
_entity.type
_entity.pdbx_description
1 polymer ?
#
loop_
_entity_poly.entity_id
_entity_poly.type
_entity_poly.pdbx_seq_one_letter_code
_entity_poly.pdbx_strand_id
1 'polypeptide(L)' 'MGQQGRHHPWVLLLLLLPPVRAAAAALPSFVLVLADDLGYGDLGSYGHPSSATPHLDWL' A
#
# COMPACT_ATOMS: atom_id res chain seq x y z
N MET A 1 -26.86 4.98 -56.95
CA MET A 1 -27.01 4.14 -55.74
C MET A 1 -25.62 3.69 -55.33
N GLY A 2 -24.98 4.35 -54.36
CA GLY A 2 -23.58 4.06 -54.03
C GLY A 2 -23.19 4.68 -52.69
N GLN A 3 -23.72 4.10 -51.61
CA GLN A 3 -23.31 4.40 -50.25
C GLN A 3 -21.92 3.80 -50.04
N GLN A 4 -20.87 4.58 -50.27
CA GLN A 4 -19.52 4.17 -49.88
C GLN A 4 -19.45 4.20 -48.35
N GLY A 5 -19.35 3.02 -47.74
CA GLY A 5 -19.26 2.84 -46.30
C GLY A 5 -17.98 3.50 -45.77
N ARG A 6 -18.14 4.57 -45.00
CA ARG A 6 -17.03 5.24 -44.32
C ARG A 6 -16.50 4.29 -43.24
N HIS A 7 -15.49 3.49 -43.58
CA HIS A 7 -14.75 2.74 -42.58
C HIS A 7 -14.03 3.76 -41.69
N HIS A 8 -14.38 3.77 -40.40
CA HIS A 8 -13.78 4.65 -39.39
C HIS A 8 -12.70 3.86 -38.64
N PRO A 9 -11.46 3.75 -39.17
CA PRO A 9 -10.40 2.87 -38.63
C PRO A 9 -10.04 3.21 -37.18
N TRP A 10 -10.29 4.46 -36.78
CA TRP A 10 -10.08 4.96 -35.42
C TRP A 10 -10.94 4.27 -34.37
N VAL A 11 -12.13 3.75 -34.74
CA VAL A 11 -13.01 3.03 -33.81
C VAL A 11 -12.39 1.68 -33.42
N LEU A 12 -11.80 0.97 -34.38
CA LEU A 12 -11.08 -0.29 -34.12
C LEU A 12 -9.83 -0.03 -33.28
N LEU A 13 -9.12 1.07 -33.55
CA LEU A 13 -7.95 1.46 -32.76
C LEU A 13 -8.32 1.78 -31.30
N LEU A 14 -9.44 2.46 -31.07
CA LEU A 14 -9.97 2.76 -29.73
C LEU A 14 -10.40 1.51 -28.96
N LEU A 15 -10.94 0.50 -29.66
CA LEU A 15 -11.36 -0.78 -29.07
C LEU A 15 -10.20 -1.70 -28.68
N LEU A 16 -9.01 -1.50 -29.27
CA LEU A 16 -7.80 -2.28 -28.99
C LEU A 16 -6.98 -1.75 -27.80
N LEU A 17 -7.34 -0.60 -27.22
CA LEU A 17 -6.65 -0.05 -26.06
C LEU A 17 -7.07 -0.77 -24.76
N PRO A 18 -6.12 -1.37 -24.02
CA PRO A 18 -6.43 -2.00 -22.74
C PRO A 18 -6.82 -0.93 -21.70
N PRO A 19 -7.78 -1.24 -20.81
CA PRO A 19 -8.18 -0.31 -19.77
C PRO A 19 -7.01 -0.08 -18.80
N VAL A 20 -6.59 1.18 -18.65
CA VAL A 20 -5.65 1.57 -17.61
C VAL A 20 -6.40 1.56 -16.28
N ARG A 21 -6.04 0.64 -15.39
CA ARG A 21 -6.56 0.62 -14.02
C ARG A 21 -5.71 1.56 -13.17
N ALA A 22 -6.35 2.59 -12.61
CA ALA A 22 -5.71 3.39 -11.57
C ALA A 22 -5.50 2.52 -10.33
N ALA A 23 -4.25 2.39 -9.88
CA ALA A 23 -3.95 1.82 -8.58
C ALA A 23 -4.34 2.86 -7.52
N ALA A 24 -5.39 2.57 -6.74
CA ALA A 24 -5.67 3.37 -5.55
C ALA A 24 -4.49 3.18 -4.59
N ALA A 25 -3.88 4.28 -4.13
CA ALA A 25 -2.90 4.22 -3.07
C ALA A 25 -3.58 3.64 -1.83
N ALA A 26 -3.07 2.51 -1.32
CA ALA A 26 -3.54 1.97 -0.07
C ALA A 26 -3.30 3.01 1.04
N LEU A 27 -4.34 3.33 1.81
CA LEU A 27 -4.16 4.20 2.97
C LEU A 27 -3.32 3.45 4.02
N PRO A 28 -2.42 4.15 4.73
CA PRO A 28 -1.70 3.55 5.84
C PRO A 28 -2.70 3.11 6.92
N SER A 29 -2.51 1.91 7.43
CA SER A 29 -3.20 1.46 8.65
C SER A 29 -2.34 1.85 9.85
N PHE A 30 -2.98 2.33 10.92
CA PHE A 30 -2.30 2.72 12.14
C PHE A 30 -2.57 1.71 13.25
N VAL A 31 -1.52 1.32 13.96
CA VAL A 31 -1.61 0.51 15.18
C VAL A 31 -0.99 1.31 16.31
N LEU A 32 -1.79 1.64 17.31
CA LEU A 32 -1.33 2.28 18.54
C LEU A 32 -1.20 1.22 19.63
N VAL A 33 0.02 1.02 20.11
CA VAL A 33 0.31 0.12 21.24
C VAL A 33 0.51 0.99 22.48
N LEU A 34 -0.36 0.82 23.47
CA LEU A 34 -0.25 1.47 24.78
C LEU A 34 0.14 0.41 25.81
N ALA A 35 1.20 0.69 26.57
CA ALA A 35 1.61 -0.10 27.70
C ALA A 35 1.46 0.74 28.97
N ASP A 36 0.86 0.15 30.00
CA ASP A 36 0.73 0.77 31.31
C ASP A 36 2.05 0.64 32.07
N ASP A 37 2.45 1.70 32.78
CA ASP A 37 3.65 1.78 33.62
C ASP A 37 4.99 1.33 32.97
N LEU A 38 5.07 1.25 31.65
CA LEU A 38 6.29 0.88 30.94
C LEU A 38 7.31 2.04 31.02
N GLY A 39 8.37 1.82 31.78
CA GLY A 39 9.46 2.76 31.95
C GLY A 39 10.41 2.79 30.74
N TYR A 40 11.08 3.92 30.56
CA TYR A 40 12.09 4.09 29.50
C TYR A 40 13.23 3.06 29.61
N GLY A 41 13.58 2.65 30.83
CA GLY A 41 14.65 1.68 31.04
C GLY A 41 14.25 0.23 30.84
N ASP A 42 12.97 -0.08 30.60
CA ASP A 42 12.45 -1.47 30.69
C ASP A 42 12.66 -2.29 29.42
N LEU A 43 12.93 -1.64 28.28
CA LEU A 43 13.19 -2.32 27.01
C LEU A 43 14.65 -2.77 26.88
N GLY A 44 14.84 -3.94 26.28
CA GLY A 44 16.14 -4.45 25.90
C GLY A 44 16.91 -3.51 24.97
N SER A 45 16.21 -2.86 24.02
CA SER A 45 16.78 -1.83 23.13
C SER A 45 17.33 -0.60 23.86
N TYR A 46 16.90 -0.34 25.10
CA TYR A 46 17.44 0.72 25.96
C TYR A 46 18.50 0.21 26.96
N GLY A 47 18.93 -1.05 26.82
CA GLY A 47 20.01 -1.63 27.61
C GLY A 47 19.57 -2.24 28.94
N HIS A 48 18.28 -2.56 29.10
CA HIS A 48 17.82 -3.28 30.29
C HIS A 48 18.58 -4.61 30.44
N PRO A 49 19.13 -4.94 31.62
CA PRO A 49 20.08 -6.05 31.77
C PRO A 49 19.47 -7.45 31.62
N SER A 50 18.14 -7.59 31.77
CA SER A 50 17.47 -8.90 31.81
C SER A 50 16.12 -8.98 31.09
N SER A 51 15.30 -7.91 31.09
CA SER A 51 14.09 -7.81 30.25
C SER A 51 14.40 -8.09 28.79
N ALA A 52 13.83 -9.17 28.29
CA ALA A 52 13.87 -9.51 26.87
C ALA A 52 12.61 -8.98 26.20
N THR A 53 12.77 -8.01 25.28
CA THR A 53 11.67 -7.44 24.50
C THR A 53 11.86 -7.69 23.01
N PRO A 54 12.05 -8.96 22.57
CA PRO A 54 12.53 -9.29 21.24
C PRO A 54 11.55 -8.94 20.12
N HIS A 55 10.31 -8.53 20.41
CA HIS A 55 9.36 -8.00 19.42
C HIS A 55 9.38 -6.48 19.30
N LEU A 56 9.82 -5.78 20.35
CA LEU A 56 9.98 -4.33 20.37
C LEU A 56 11.41 -3.90 20.00
N ASP A 57 12.40 -4.76 20.23
CA ASP A 57 13.80 -4.42 19.99
C ASP A 57 14.16 -4.26 18.51
N TRP A 58 13.33 -4.78 17.58
CA TRP A 58 13.51 -4.63 16.13
C TRP A 58 12.49 -3.70 15.45
N LEU A 59 11.56 -3.12 16.21
CA LEU A 59 10.65 -2.08 15.70
C LEU A 59 11.41 -0.78 15.45
#